data_AF-A0A8T0DC92-F1
#
_entry.id   AF-A0A8T0DC92-F1
#
_cell.length_a   1.000
_cell.length_b   1.000
_cell.length_c   1.000
_cell.angle_alpha   90.00
_cell.angle_beta   90.00
_cell.angle_gamma   90.00
#
_symmetry.space_group_name_H-M   'P 1'
#
loop_
_entity.id
_entity.type
_entity.pdbx_description
1 polymer ?
#
loop_
_entity_poly.entity_id
_entity_poly.type
_entity_poly.pdbx_seq_one_letter_code
_entity_poly.pdbx_strand_id
1 'polypeptide(L)'
;MVIQDQLTDVVQSSFGMLTDLCVSQLDQVSIPQLLSQLTKIVHAEEARVSEHDLADEDESVLEESVLKQPDAVLQMLTDTLDSLHAAYVNPAFVVQLFARMLHRLNARLFNFLLGTQAEGESASHQPIVSSHISPTWGRVLHRWIRTGICNWALTEGLGVAAECYLQRVSQVIFKRVTFFVRMFR
;
A
#
# COMPACT_ATOMS: atom_id res chain seq x y z
N MET A 1 13.74 23.60 33.50
CA MET A 1 14.41 22.42 32.90
C MET A 1 13.56 21.17 33.09
N VAL A 2 13.34 20.70 34.33
CA VAL A 2 12.57 19.46 34.63
C VAL A 2 11.18 19.38 33.97
N ILE A 3 10.39 20.46 33.96
CA ILE A 3 9.03 20.45 33.39
C ILE A 3 9.06 20.31 31.85
N GLN A 4 10.06 20.89 31.20
CA GLN A 4 10.20 20.83 29.74
C GLN A 4 10.61 19.42 29.29
N ASP A 5 11.48 18.77 30.06
CA ASP A 5 11.88 17.38 29.81
C ASP A 5 10.69 16.44 30.01
N GLN A 6 9.95 16.58 31.11
CA GLN A 6 8.73 15.80 31.37
C GLN A 6 7.66 15.98 30.29
N LEU A 7 7.44 17.21 29.83
CA LEU A 7 6.49 17.47 28.74
C LEU A 7 6.95 16.83 27.43
N THR A 8 8.26 16.85 27.17
CA THR A 8 8.84 16.20 25.99
C THR A 8 8.60 14.69 26.03
N ASP A 9 8.79 14.05 27.19
CA ASP A 9 8.54 12.62 27.38
C ASP A 9 7.07 12.26 27.14
N VAL A 10 6.14 13.09 27.65
CA VAL A 10 4.70 12.88 27.44
C VAL A 10 4.33 13.01 25.96
N VAL A 11 4.86 14.02 25.26
CA VAL A 11 4.62 14.21 23.82
C VAL A 11 5.17 13.05 23.01
N GLN A 12 6.40 12.62 23.30
CA GLN A 12 7.02 11.48 22.61
C GLN A 12 6.26 10.18 22.86
N SER A 13 5.84 9.92 24.10
CA SER A 13 5.05 8.74 24.47
C SER A 13 3.70 8.73 23.76
N SER A 14 2.99 9.87 23.78
CA SER A 14 1.69 10.03 23.11
C SER A 14 1.80 9.84 21.60
N PHE A 15 2.84 10.42 20.98
CA PHE A 15 3.09 10.24 19.55
C PHE A 15 3.48 8.80 19.19
N GLY A 16 4.21 8.12 20.08
CA GLY A 16 4.48 6.68 19.97
C GLY A 16 3.20 5.85 19.96
N MET A 17 2.31 6.07 20.93
CA MET A 17 1.02 5.36 21.00
C MET A 17 0.14 5.63 19.79
N LEU A 18 0.08 6.89 19.32
CA LEU A 18 -0.66 7.24 18.11
C LEU A 18 -0.09 6.53 16.88
N THR A 19 1.25 6.49 16.76
CA THR A 19 1.93 5.77 15.69
C THR A 19 1.54 4.29 15.70
N ASP A 20 1.62 3.64 16.86
CA ASP A 20 1.34 2.21 16.99
C ASP A 20 -0.13 1.91 16.67
N LEU A 21 -1.06 2.77 17.10
CA LEU A 21 -2.47 2.65 16.77
C LEU A 21 -2.72 2.75 15.25
N CYS A 22 -2.19 3.79 14.60
CA CYS A 22 -2.33 3.98 13.16
C CYS A 22 -1.69 2.84 12.36
N VAL A 23 -0.51 2.37 12.77
CA VAL A 23 0.17 1.25 12.12
C VAL A 23 -0.58 -0.06 12.33
N SER A 24 -1.09 -0.31 13.53
CA SER A 24 -1.87 -1.52 13.84
C SER A 24 -3.17 -1.56 13.05
N GLN A 25 -3.90 -0.46 13.00
CA GLN A 25 -5.14 -0.35 12.23
C GLN A 25 -4.88 -0.52 10.72
N LEU A 26 -3.77 0.04 10.21
CA LEU A 26 -3.35 -0.13 8.83
C LEU A 26 -3.04 -1.60 8.52
N ASP A 27 -2.31 -2.29 9.40
CA ASP A 27 -1.90 -3.68 9.23
C ASP A 27 -3.06 -4.68 9.34
N GLN A 28 -3.95 -4.48 10.30
CA GLN A 28 -4.97 -5.46 10.66
C GLN A 28 -6.28 -5.28 9.87
N VAL A 29 -6.55 -4.07 9.39
CA VAL A 29 -7.85 -3.74 8.76
C VAL A 29 -7.66 -3.29 7.32
N SER A 30 -6.97 -2.16 7.11
CA SER A 30 -6.95 -1.51 5.79
C SER A 30 -6.15 -2.29 4.75
N ILE A 31 -4.96 -2.80 5.09
CA ILE A 31 -4.13 -3.58 4.16
C ILE A 31 -4.81 -4.90 3.75
N PRO A 32 -5.35 -5.72 4.67
CA PRO A 32 -6.08 -6.93 4.27
C PRO A 32 -7.27 -6.66 3.35
N GLN A 33 -8.04 -5.60 3.62
CA GLN A 33 -9.16 -5.20 2.77
C GLN A 33 -8.70 -4.78 1.37
N LEU A 34 -7.64 -3.96 1.29
CA LEU A 34 -7.01 -3.58 0.02
C LEU A 34 -6.54 -4.82 -0.75
N LEU A 35 -5.80 -5.72 -0.11
CA LEU A 35 -5.28 -6.92 -0.77
C LEU A 35 -6.40 -7.82 -1.30
N SER A 36 -7.50 -7.96 -0.55
CA SER A 36 -8.71 -8.67 -1.01
C SER A 36 -9.31 -8.03 -2.25
N GLN A 37 -9.42 -6.69 -2.29
CA GLN A 37 -9.92 -5.96 -3.45
C GLN A 37 -8.99 -6.12 -4.66
N LEU A 38 -7.68 -5.92 -4.50
CA LEU A 38 -6.71 -6.07 -5.58
C LEU A 38 -6.68 -7.50 -6.12
N THR A 39 -6.84 -8.51 -5.26
CA THR A 39 -6.91 -9.92 -5.68
C THR A 39 -8.10 -10.17 -6.61
N LYS A 40 -9.28 -9.61 -6.29
CA LYS A 40 -10.48 -9.71 -7.15
C LYS A 40 -10.26 -9.04 -8.51
N ILE A 41 -9.61 -7.87 -8.50
CA ILE A 41 -9.27 -7.14 -9.73
C ILE A 41 -8.32 -7.97 -10.60
N VAL A 42 -7.25 -8.51 -10.01
CA VAL A 42 -6.28 -9.34 -10.73
C VAL A 42 -6.95 -10.56 -11.33
N HIS A 43 -7.79 -11.28 -10.59
CA HIS A 43 -8.49 -12.44 -11.14
C HIS A 43 -9.47 -12.07 -12.26
N ALA A 44 -10.14 -10.91 -12.17
CA ALA A 44 -11.00 -10.42 -13.24
C ALA A 44 -10.19 -10.03 -14.50
N GLU A 45 -9.02 -9.39 -14.34
CA GLU A 45 -8.10 -9.09 -15.45
C GLU A 45 -7.53 -10.39 -16.07
N GLU A 46 -7.11 -11.36 -15.26
CA GLU A 46 -6.59 -12.65 -15.74
C GLU A 46 -7.66 -13.47 -16.49
N ALA A 47 -8.90 -13.50 -16.00
CA ALA A 47 -10.01 -14.15 -16.69
C ALA A 47 -10.30 -13.52 -18.06
N ARG A 48 -10.26 -12.17 -18.14
CA ARG A 48 -10.45 -11.44 -19.39
C ARG A 48 -9.34 -11.69 -20.41
N VAL A 49 -8.07 -11.74 -19.97
CA VAL A 49 -6.94 -12.06 -20.87
C VAL A 49 -7.12 -13.46 -21.49
N SER A 50 -7.72 -14.40 -20.75
CA SER A 50 -8.01 -15.74 -21.29
C SER A 50 -9.15 -15.75 -22.33
N GLU A 51 -10.00 -14.73 -22.37
CA GLU A 51 -11.11 -14.57 -23.33
C GLU A 51 -10.75 -13.61 -24.49
N HIS A 52 -9.74 -12.76 -24.32
CA HIS A 52 -9.45 -11.60 -25.18
C HIS A 52 -8.28 -11.78 -26.17
N ASP A 53 -7.84 -13.02 -26.42
CA ASP A 53 -6.86 -13.37 -27.49
C ASP A 53 -7.35 -13.03 -28.93
N LEU A 54 -8.43 -12.24 -29.10
CA LEU A 54 -9.07 -11.95 -30.40
C LEU A 54 -9.56 -10.50 -30.64
N ALA A 55 -9.24 -9.51 -29.81
CA ALA A 55 -9.63 -8.13 -30.14
C ALA A 55 -8.63 -7.07 -29.63
N ASP A 56 -8.05 -6.30 -30.56
CA ASP A 56 -7.35 -5.04 -30.31
C ASP A 56 -8.38 -3.97 -29.88
N GLU A 57 -8.59 -3.77 -28.58
CA GLU A 57 -9.26 -2.56 -28.09
C GLU A 57 -8.46 -1.85 -26.99
N ASP A 58 -8.50 -0.52 -27.06
CA ASP A 58 -7.67 0.48 -26.40
C ASP A 58 -7.56 0.31 -24.86
N GLU A 59 -6.35 -0.08 -24.43
CA GLU A 59 -5.94 -0.36 -23.04
C GLU A 59 -6.16 0.83 -22.08
N SER A 60 -6.39 2.04 -22.63
CA SER A 60 -6.50 3.31 -21.87
C SER A 60 -7.85 3.53 -21.16
N VAL A 61 -8.97 3.02 -21.68
CA VAL A 61 -10.33 3.32 -21.18
C VAL A 61 -10.70 2.46 -19.96
N LEU A 62 -10.10 1.28 -19.84
CA LEU A 62 -10.29 0.36 -18.70
C LEU A 62 -9.50 0.77 -17.46
N GLU A 63 -8.41 1.54 -17.62
CA GLU A 63 -7.53 1.95 -16.51
C GLU A 63 -8.23 2.82 -15.47
N GLU A 64 -9.28 3.54 -15.85
CA GLU A 64 -9.85 4.61 -15.04
C GLU A 64 -11.05 4.18 -14.20
N SER A 65 -11.71 3.04 -14.50
CA SER A 65 -12.96 2.66 -13.81
C SER A 65 -12.77 1.70 -12.62
N VAL A 66 -11.72 0.87 -12.64
CA VAL A 66 -11.57 -0.24 -11.69
C VAL A 66 -10.98 0.20 -10.33
N LEU A 67 -10.26 1.33 -10.30
CA LEU A 67 -9.67 1.89 -9.08
C LEU A 67 -10.44 3.11 -8.53
N LYS A 68 -11.65 3.40 -9.06
CA LYS A 68 -12.45 4.56 -8.63
C LYS A 68 -13.09 4.41 -7.25
N GLN A 69 -13.11 3.22 -6.66
CA GLN A 69 -13.60 3.07 -5.29
C GLN A 69 -12.52 3.43 -4.28
N PRO A 70 -12.84 4.22 -3.25
CA PRO A 70 -11.89 4.52 -2.19
C PRO A 70 -11.49 3.21 -1.52
N ASP A 71 -10.23 2.82 -1.69
CA ASP A 71 -9.70 1.66 -0.98
C ASP A 71 -9.52 2.00 0.50
N ALA A 72 -9.62 0.98 1.35
CA ALA A 72 -9.58 1.15 2.79
C ALA A 72 -8.27 1.75 3.33
N VAL A 73 -7.17 1.68 2.56
CA VAL A 73 -5.91 2.32 2.93
C VAL A 73 -5.99 3.82 2.64
N LEU A 74 -6.41 4.23 1.44
CA LEU A 74 -6.58 5.66 1.13
C LEU A 74 -7.58 6.34 2.06
N GLN A 75 -8.73 5.70 2.33
CA GLN A 75 -9.71 6.27 3.25
C GLN A 75 -9.10 6.50 4.64
N MET A 76 -8.41 5.49 5.17
CA MET A 76 -7.76 5.59 6.48
C MET A 76 -6.67 6.67 6.52
N LEU A 77 -5.86 6.78 5.48
CA LEU A 77 -4.81 7.79 5.39
C LEU A 77 -5.41 9.20 5.37
N THR A 78 -6.48 9.42 4.60
CA THR A 78 -7.22 10.69 4.56
C THR A 78 -7.84 11.02 5.92
N ASP A 79 -8.60 10.09 6.52
CA ASP A 79 -9.25 10.31 7.82
C ASP A 79 -8.23 10.63 8.92
N THR A 80 -7.06 9.96 8.88
CA THR A 80 -5.95 10.22 9.80
C THR A 80 -5.39 11.61 9.58
N LEU A 81 -5.13 12.01 8.33
CA LEU A 81 -4.59 13.32 8.01
C LEU A 81 -5.54 14.45 8.42
N ASP A 82 -6.82 14.31 8.10
CA ASP A 82 -7.87 15.27 8.47
C ASP A 82 -7.97 15.42 9.99
N SER A 83 -7.89 14.31 10.73
CA SER A 83 -7.89 14.33 12.19
C SER A 83 -6.67 15.08 12.76
N LEU A 84 -5.49 14.89 12.18
CA LEU A 84 -4.26 15.59 12.60
C LEU A 84 -4.31 17.08 12.28
N HIS A 85 -4.87 17.45 11.11
CA HIS A 85 -5.09 18.84 10.72
C HIS A 85 -6.10 19.52 11.64
N ALA A 86 -7.23 18.87 11.93
CA ALA A 86 -8.23 19.38 12.86
C ALA A 86 -7.69 19.56 14.29
N ALA A 87 -6.73 18.72 14.69
CA ALA A 87 -6.02 18.82 15.97
C ALA A 87 -4.80 19.76 15.94
N TYR A 88 -4.52 20.44 14.82
CA TYR A 88 -3.38 21.34 14.64
C TYR A 88 -2.03 20.70 15.02
N VAL A 89 -1.88 19.40 14.74
CA VAL A 89 -0.63 18.69 15.02
C VAL A 89 0.50 19.31 14.17
N ASN A 90 1.67 19.49 14.77
CA ASN A 90 2.82 20.04 14.07
C ASN A 90 3.11 19.23 12.78
N PRO A 91 3.24 19.89 11.61
CA PRO A 91 3.48 19.21 10.34
C PRO A 91 4.68 18.25 10.35
N ALA A 92 5.71 18.52 11.17
CA ALA A 92 6.84 17.60 11.33
C ALA A 92 6.43 16.24 11.91
N PHE A 93 5.50 16.21 12.87
CA PHE A 93 4.95 14.97 13.42
C PHE A 93 4.04 14.26 12.42
N VAL A 94 3.26 15.03 11.65
CA VAL A 94 2.43 14.48 10.55
C VAL A 94 3.32 13.73 9.56
N VAL A 95 4.36 14.39 9.02
CA VAL A 95 5.31 13.76 8.08
C VAL A 95 5.98 12.53 8.69
N GLN A 96 6.38 12.57 9.95
CA GLN A 96 6.98 11.42 10.64
C GLN A 96 6.02 10.24 10.78
N LEU A 97 4.76 10.49 11.10
CA LEU A 97 3.75 9.44 11.19
C LEU A 97 3.48 8.80 9.82
N PHE A 98 3.25 9.63 8.80
CA PHE A 98 2.99 9.14 7.45
C PHE A 98 4.19 8.40 6.86
N ALA A 99 5.42 8.82 7.17
CA ALA A 99 6.63 8.06 6.80
C ALA A 99 6.59 6.63 7.36
N ARG A 100 6.20 6.45 8.63
CA ARG A 100 6.08 5.12 9.25
C ARG A 100 4.95 4.29 8.64
N MET A 101 3.78 4.89 8.41
CA MET A 101 2.64 4.22 7.78
C MET A 101 2.95 3.77 6.35
N LEU A 102 3.52 4.65 5.52
CA LEU A 102 3.91 4.36 4.14
C LEU A 102 5.02 3.30 4.06
N HIS A 103 6.00 3.36 4.97
CA HIS A 103 7.03 2.34 5.05
C HIS A 103 6.44 0.98 5.40
N ARG A 104 5.51 0.92 6.36
CA ARG A 104 4.84 -0.32 6.76
C ARG A 104 4.00 -0.88 5.60
N LEU A 105 3.21 -0.04 4.94
CA LEU A 105 2.43 -0.38 3.76
C LEU A 105 3.32 -1.02 2.69
N ASN A 106 4.44 -0.37 2.34
CA ASN A 106 5.41 -0.88 1.39
C ASN A 106 5.93 -2.28 1.78
N ALA A 107 6.31 -2.48 3.05
CA ALA A 107 6.80 -3.77 3.54
C ALA A 107 5.74 -4.87 3.47
N ARG A 108 4.48 -4.58 3.83
CA ARG A 108 3.38 -5.55 3.80
C ARG A 108 2.99 -5.94 2.39
N LEU A 109 2.89 -4.99 1.46
CA LEU A 109 2.64 -5.26 0.05
C LEU A 109 3.75 -6.14 -0.55
N PHE A 110 5.01 -5.82 -0.24
CA PHE A 110 6.14 -6.63 -0.69
C PHE A 110 6.10 -8.06 -0.13
N ASN A 111 5.84 -8.23 1.16
CA ASN A 111 5.75 -9.54 1.80
C ASN A 111 4.57 -10.37 1.26
N PHE A 112 3.45 -9.72 0.96
CA PHE A 112 2.31 -10.37 0.32
C PHE A 112 2.68 -10.89 -1.07
N LEU A 113 3.32 -10.06 -1.91
CA LEU A 113 3.76 -10.49 -3.24
C LEU A 113 4.71 -11.69 -3.20
N LEU A 114 5.66 -11.70 -2.24
CA LEU A 114 6.58 -12.82 -2.07
C LEU A 114 5.93 -14.09 -1.51
N GLY A 115 4.68 -14.03 -1.04
CA GLY A 115 4.03 -15.15 -0.36
C GLY A 115 4.66 -15.47 1.00
N THR A 116 5.33 -14.51 1.63
CA THR A 116 6.03 -14.70 2.92
C THR A 116 5.15 -14.36 4.12
N GLN A 117 3.83 -14.23 3.93
CA GLN A 117 2.89 -14.11 5.05
C GLN A 117 2.71 -15.50 5.69
N ALA A 118 3.61 -15.84 6.61
CA ALA A 118 3.33 -16.87 7.60
C ALA A 118 2.28 -16.29 8.55
N GLU A 119 1.01 -16.63 8.32
CA GLU A 119 -0.01 -16.42 9.33
C GLU A 119 0.34 -17.27 10.56
N GLY A 120 0.14 -16.69 11.74
CA GLY A 120 0.51 -17.30 13.01
C GLY A 120 -0.09 -18.70 13.18
N GLU A 121 0.74 -19.61 13.66
CA GLU A 121 0.40 -20.68 14.60
C GLU A 121 -0.97 -21.35 14.40
N SER A 122 -1.06 -22.17 13.36
CA SER A 122 -1.85 -23.39 13.44
C SER A 122 -1.12 -24.49 12.68
N ALA A 123 -0.48 -25.36 13.47
CA ALA A 123 0.20 -26.55 13.02
C ALA A 123 -0.81 -27.53 12.41
N SER A 124 -1.07 -27.40 11.12
CA SER A 124 -1.33 -28.51 10.20
C SER A 124 -1.66 -27.92 8.83
N HIS A 125 -1.18 -28.60 7.79
CA HIS A 125 -1.40 -28.33 6.36
C HIS A 125 -0.34 -27.40 5.74
N GLN A 126 0.23 -27.91 4.66
CA GLN A 126 1.41 -27.42 3.95
C GLN A 126 1.31 -25.93 3.60
N PRO A 127 2.42 -25.18 3.63
CA PRO A 127 2.42 -23.81 3.14
C PRO A 127 2.25 -23.88 1.62
N ILE A 128 1.03 -23.63 1.13
CA ILE A 128 0.84 -23.28 -0.27
C ILE A 128 1.47 -21.89 -0.41
N VAL A 129 2.75 -21.85 -0.80
CA VAL A 129 3.45 -20.60 -1.12
C VAL A 129 2.91 -20.14 -2.47
N SER A 130 1.67 -19.63 -2.48
CA SER A 130 1.10 -18.99 -3.67
C SER A 130 1.77 -17.63 -3.81
N SER A 131 2.90 -17.61 -4.51
CA SER A 131 3.55 -16.36 -4.85
C SER A 131 2.60 -15.56 -5.75
N HIS A 132 2.23 -14.35 -5.34
CA HIS A 132 1.41 -13.43 -6.14
C HIS A 132 2.27 -12.66 -7.16
N ILE A 133 3.42 -13.23 -7.55
CA ILE A 133 4.30 -12.66 -8.58
C ILE A 133 3.72 -13.03 -9.95
N SER A 134 2.77 -12.22 -10.44
CA SER A 134 2.31 -12.26 -11.83
C SER A 134 2.47 -10.88 -12.50
N PRO A 135 2.60 -10.83 -13.84
CA PRO A 135 2.59 -9.55 -14.57
C PRO A 135 1.34 -8.72 -14.28
N THR A 136 0.19 -9.38 -14.10
CA THR A 136 -1.10 -8.74 -13.79
C THR A 136 -1.08 -8.09 -12.41
N TRP A 137 -0.60 -8.81 -11.38
CA TRP A 137 -0.36 -8.23 -10.05
C TRP A 137 0.56 -7.00 -10.11
N GLY A 138 1.63 -7.08 -10.90
CA GLY A 138 2.54 -5.96 -11.12
C GLY A 138 1.82 -4.74 -11.71
N ARG A 139 1.05 -4.90 -12.79
CA ARG A 139 0.31 -3.79 -13.41
C ARG A 139 -0.74 -3.20 -12.47
N VAL A 140 -1.58 -4.03 -11.86
CA VAL A 140 -2.66 -3.59 -10.95
C VAL A 140 -2.09 -2.83 -9.76
N LEU A 141 -1.06 -3.37 -9.10
CA LEU A 141 -0.45 -2.75 -7.93
C LEU A 141 0.28 -1.45 -8.31
N HIS A 142 1.01 -1.44 -9.43
CA HIS A 142 1.66 -0.22 -9.92
C HIS A 142 0.64 0.87 -10.24
N ARG A 143 -0.48 0.52 -10.89
CA ARG A 143 -1.57 1.45 -11.18
C ARG A 143 -2.12 2.03 -9.88
N TRP A 144 -2.47 1.18 -8.91
CA TRP A 144 -2.98 1.61 -7.60
C TRP A 144 -2.00 2.53 -6.85
N ILE A 145 -0.71 2.21 -6.80
CA ILE A 145 0.30 3.07 -6.17
C ILE A 145 0.34 4.44 -6.85
N ARG A 146 0.36 4.46 -8.20
CA ARG A 146 0.50 5.70 -8.98
C ARG A 146 -0.74 6.57 -8.93
N THR A 147 -1.91 6.02 -9.23
CA THR A 147 -3.17 6.78 -9.36
C THR A 147 -3.84 7.02 -8.02
N GLY A 148 -3.64 6.12 -7.06
CA GLY A 148 -4.16 6.23 -5.69
C GLY A 148 -3.17 6.97 -4.79
N ILE A 149 -2.21 6.24 -4.24
CA ILE A 149 -1.34 6.76 -3.16
C ILE A 149 -0.52 7.97 -3.60
N CYS A 150 0.20 7.92 -4.73
CA CYS A 150 1.07 9.02 -5.14
C CYS A 150 0.27 10.28 -5.50
N ASN A 151 -0.85 10.15 -6.21
CA ASN A 151 -1.68 11.28 -6.59
C ASN A 151 -2.34 11.94 -5.36
N TRP A 152 -2.86 11.12 -4.44
CA TRP A 152 -3.36 11.59 -3.15
C TRP A 152 -2.26 12.31 -2.36
N ALA A 153 -1.09 11.69 -2.19
CA ALA A 153 0.01 12.27 -1.42
C ALA A 153 0.52 13.59 -2.03
N LEU A 154 0.51 13.73 -3.36
CA LEU A 154 0.85 14.99 -4.02
C LEU A 154 -0.15 16.11 -3.68
N THR A 155 -1.44 15.78 -3.66
CA THR A 155 -2.52 16.73 -3.31
C THR A 155 -2.42 17.18 -1.85
N GLU A 156 -2.07 16.26 -0.96
CA GLU A 156 -1.94 16.49 0.48
C GLU A 156 -0.57 17.03 0.93
N GLY A 157 0.35 17.32 0.01
CA GLY A 157 1.69 17.83 0.34
C GLY A 157 2.65 16.79 0.93
N LEU A 158 2.31 15.50 0.85
CA LEU A 158 3.09 14.35 1.30
C LEU A 158 3.86 13.64 0.16
N GLY A 159 3.84 14.20 -1.06
CA GLY A 159 4.37 13.55 -2.27
C GLY A 159 5.81 13.04 -2.17
N VAL A 160 6.71 13.82 -1.56
CA VAL A 160 8.13 13.44 -1.40
C VAL A 160 8.28 12.21 -0.50
N ALA A 161 7.49 12.12 0.57
CA ALA A 161 7.51 10.96 1.46
C ALA A 161 6.95 9.72 0.74
N ALA A 162 5.82 9.86 0.04
CA ALA A 162 5.24 8.77 -0.75
C ALA A 162 6.21 8.23 -1.80
N GLU A 163 6.86 9.10 -2.57
CA GLU A 163 7.84 8.71 -3.58
C GLU A 163 9.02 7.94 -2.96
N CYS A 164 9.57 8.45 -1.85
CA CYS A 164 10.71 7.83 -1.17
C CYS A 164 10.39 6.42 -0.62
N TYR A 165 9.25 6.25 0.05
CA TYR A 165 8.93 4.99 0.73
C TYR A 165 8.31 3.93 -0.18
N LEU A 166 7.62 4.34 -1.26
CA LEU A 166 7.00 3.42 -2.23
C LEU A 166 7.89 3.13 -3.44
N GLN A 167 9.05 3.80 -3.55
CA GLN A 167 10.02 3.56 -4.61
C GLN A 167 10.45 2.09 -4.69
N ARG A 168 10.58 1.43 -3.54
CA ARG A 168 11.06 0.04 -3.46
C ARG A 168 10.07 -0.96 -4.04
N VAL A 169 8.79 -0.89 -3.69
CA VAL A 169 7.75 -1.73 -4.31
C VAL A 169 7.61 -1.41 -5.79
N SER A 170 7.63 -0.13 -6.18
CA SER A 170 7.60 0.28 -7.59
C SER A 170 8.78 -0.29 -8.40
N GLN A 171 9.99 -0.29 -7.84
CA GLN A 171 11.19 -0.87 -8.48
C GLN A 171 11.15 -2.40 -8.58
N VAL A 172 10.62 -3.10 -7.57
CA VAL A 172 10.48 -4.57 -7.59
C VAL A 172 9.46 -4.99 -8.64
N ILE A 173 8.32 -4.30 -8.68
CA ILE A 173 7.30 -4.49 -9.71
C ILE A 173 7.90 -4.26 -11.09
N PHE A 174 8.58 -3.14 -11.30
CA PHE A 174 9.15 -2.80 -12.60
C PHE A 174 10.27 -3.79 -13.02
N LYS A 175 11.26 -4.04 -12.15
CA LYS A 175 12.43 -4.86 -12.50
C LYS A 175 12.11 -6.35 -12.63
N ARG A 176 11.20 -6.91 -11.82
CA ARG A 176 10.87 -8.35 -11.89
C ARG A 176 9.83 -8.68 -12.97
N VAL A 177 8.89 -7.80 -13.27
CA VAL A 177 7.97 -7.99 -14.41
C VAL A 177 8.74 -7.93 -15.74
N THR A 178 9.71 -7.02 -15.89
CA THR A 178 10.57 -7.00 -17.10
C THR A 178 11.47 -8.23 -17.21
N PHE A 179 11.93 -8.79 -16.08
CA PHE A 179 12.77 -10.00 -16.09
C PHE A 179 11.96 -11.27 -16.39
N PHE A 180 10.73 -11.37 -15.88
CA PHE A 180 9.84 -12.51 -16.14
C PHE A 180 9.35 -12.50 -17.60
N VAL A 181 9.00 -11.33 -18.16
CA VAL A 181 8.62 -11.18 -19.58
C VAL A 181 9.78 -11.47 -20.54
N ARG A 182 11.04 -11.26 -20.11
CA ARG A 182 12.24 -11.62 -20.91
C ARG A 182 12.64 -13.10 -20.82
N MET A 183 12.13 -13.85 -19.86
CA MET A 183 12.46 -15.27 -19.68
C MET A 183 11.51 -16.20 -20.46
N PHE A 184 10.36 -15.67 -20.91
CA PHE A 184 9.36 -16.38 -21.72
C PHE A 184 9.20 -15.83 -23.14
N ARG A 185 10.19 -15.09 -23.64
CA ARG A 185 10.39 -14.72 -25.05
C ARG A 185 11.70 -15.32 -25.53
#